data_AF-A0A4Q3SH26-F1
#
_entry.id   AF-A0A4Q3SH26-F1
#
_cell.length_a   1.000
_cell.length_b   1.000
_cell.length_c   1.000
_cell.angle_alpha   90.00
_cell.angle_beta   90.00
_cell.angle_gamma   90.00
#
_symmetry.space_group_name_H-M   'P 1'
#
loop_
_entity.id
_entity.type
_entity.pdbx_description
1 polymer ?
#
loop_
_entity_poly.entity_id
_entity_poly.type
_entity_poly.pdbx_seq_one_letter_code
_entity_poly.pdbx_strand_id
1 'polypeptide(L)'
;MKIHFYLRFHTNPGQQLFISGNTATLGDSDESSAAPMQYLNSEYWQIAVAVDPAENPKIQYNYLLKNADGSEVIEWGDDKIIDTGKSGIQEMEIHDTWNHAGEFDNVFYTDPFRKVLLNNADVKSKPKAVKNFTHIFRVKAPLLEKNEVVCILGSDGSMADWNTSSPVLLFPEGNWWSVKLNLPREPFNVTYKYGIYNT
;
A
#
# COMPACT_ATOMS: atom_id res chain seq x y z
N MET A 1 12.90 3.69 14.51
CA MET A 1 11.66 4.20 13.91
C MET A 1 10.51 3.35 14.41
N LYS A 2 9.33 3.93 14.65
CA LYS A 2 8.11 3.19 14.97
C LYS A 2 7.20 3.16 13.74
N ILE A 3 6.71 1.98 13.37
CA ILE A 3 5.80 1.82 12.23
C ILE A 3 4.47 1.29 12.78
N HIS A 4 3.41 2.00 12.45
CA HIS A 4 2.03 1.67 12.78
C HIS A 4 1.35 1.12 11.54
N PHE A 5 0.95 -0.15 11.59
CA PHE A 5 0.19 -0.80 10.54
C PHE A 5 -1.29 -0.77 10.90
N TYR A 6 -2.11 -0.37 9.94
CA TYR A 6 -3.56 -0.42 9.97
C TYR A 6 -4.04 -1.21 8.77
N LEU A 7 -4.60 -2.39 9.01
CA LEU A 7 -5.21 -3.21 7.97
C LEU A 7 -6.71 -3.03 8.01
N ARG A 8 -7.29 -2.49 6.93
CA ARG A 8 -8.73 -2.41 6.76
C ARG A 8 -9.27 -3.76 6.31
N PHE A 9 -9.84 -4.52 7.24
CA PHE A 9 -10.35 -5.86 6.99
C PHE A 9 -11.37 -6.29 8.05
N HIS A 10 -12.54 -6.74 7.60
CA HIS A 10 -13.59 -7.26 8.47
C HIS A 10 -13.35 -8.73 8.79
N THR A 11 -13.39 -9.08 10.08
CA THR A 11 -13.26 -10.45 10.56
C THR A 11 -14.54 -10.93 11.26
N ASN A 12 -14.75 -12.23 11.24
CA ASN A 12 -15.77 -12.93 12.01
C ASN A 12 -15.23 -13.35 13.39
N PRO A 13 -16.10 -13.60 14.38
CA PRO A 13 -15.69 -14.16 15.66
C PRO A 13 -14.85 -15.44 15.49
N GLY A 14 -13.72 -15.49 16.19
CA GLY A 14 -12.76 -16.60 16.13
C GLY A 14 -11.69 -16.47 15.04
N GLN A 15 -11.79 -15.49 14.14
CA GLN A 15 -10.71 -15.17 13.22
C GLN A 15 -9.67 -14.24 13.87
N GLN A 16 -8.41 -14.41 13.47
CA GLN A 16 -7.28 -13.61 13.94
C GLN A 16 -6.42 -13.16 12.76
N LEU A 17 -5.89 -11.94 12.83
CA LEU A 17 -4.98 -11.40 11.83
C LEU A 17 -3.55 -11.32 12.38
N PHE A 18 -2.58 -11.61 11.51
CA PHE A 18 -1.15 -11.48 11.79
C PHE A 18 -0.45 -10.81 10.62
N ILE A 19 0.76 -10.33 10.87
CA ILE A 19 1.67 -9.77 9.88
C ILE A 19 3.00 -10.52 9.97
N SER A 20 3.50 -10.99 8.82
CA SER A 20 4.86 -11.55 8.69
C SER A 20 5.71 -10.63 7.84
N GLY A 21 7.02 -10.68 8.03
CA GLY A 21 7.96 -9.88 7.25
C GLY A 21 9.41 -10.15 7.60
N ASN A 22 10.31 -9.57 6.80
CA ASN A 22 11.75 -9.85 6.83
C ASN A 22 12.52 -9.20 8.01
N THR A 23 11.83 -8.90 9.12
CA THR A 23 12.44 -8.31 10.32
C THR A 23 12.18 -9.22 11.51
N ALA A 24 13.04 -9.20 12.51
CA ALA A 24 12.88 -10.04 13.70
C ALA A 24 11.55 -9.81 14.42
N THR A 25 11.08 -8.56 14.45
CA THR A 25 9.77 -8.20 15.05
C THR A 25 8.57 -8.69 14.26
N LEU A 26 8.76 -9.08 13.00
CA LEU A 26 7.73 -9.60 12.10
C LEU A 26 7.97 -11.09 11.76
N GLY A 27 8.83 -11.78 12.50
CA GLY A 27 9.02 -13.22 12.35
C GLY A 27 10.03 -13.65 11.27
N ASP A 28 10.90 -12.77 10.78
CA ASP A 28 11.97 -13.10 9.82
C ASP A 28 11.51 -13.90 8.59
N SER A 29 10.36 -13.53 8.03
CA SER A 29 9.68 -14.19 6.91
C SER A 29 9.23 -15.64 7.17
N ASP A 30 9.15 -16.04 8.44
CA ASP A 30 8.50 -17.28 8.88
C ASP A 30 7.06 -16.99 9.34
N GLU A 31 6.08 -17.48 8.57
CA GLU A 31 4.65 -17.31 8.82
C GLU A 31 4.22 -17.92 10.17
N SER A 32 4.88 -18.99 10.63
CA SER A 32 4.60 -19.60 11.92
C SER A 32 5.03 -18.71 13.10
N SER A 33 5.93 -17.76 12.83
CA SER A 33 6.46 -16.77 13.76
C SER A 33 5.87 -15.36 13.53
N ALA A 34 4.80 -15.24 12.73
CA ALA A 34 4.17 -13.97 12.40
C ALA A 34 3.63 -13.23 13.65
N ALA A 35 3.70 -11.90 13.62
CA ALA A 35 3.30 -11.06 14.73
C ALA A 35 1.76 -10.87 14.75
N PRO A 36 1.08 -11.12 15.89
CA PRO A 36 -0.37 -10.97 15.98
C PRO A 36 -0.79 -9.50 15.93
N MET A 37 -1.79 -9.20 15.10
CA MET A 37 -2.45 -7.90 15.07
C MET A 37 -3.52 -7.81 16.16
N GLN A 38 -3.85 -6.58 16.56
CA GLN A 38 -4.90 -6.27 17.52
C GLN A 38 -6.14 -5.75 16.79
N TYR A 39 -7.31 -6.27 17.14
CA TYR A 39 -8.58 -5.72 16.68
C TYR A 39 -8.73 -4.29 17.22
N LEU A 40 -8.88 -3.31 16.32
CA LEU A 40 -9.05 -1.91 16.70
C LEU A 40 -10.53 -1.53 16.73
N ASN A 41 -11.26 -1.79 15.64
CA ASN A 41 -12.68 -1.50 15.51
C ASN A 41 -13.28 -2.29 14.33
N SER A 42 -14.54 -1.98 13.98
CA SER A 42 -15.26 -2.69 12.91
C SER A 42 -14.58 -2.63 11.55
N GLU A 43 -13.73 -1.64 11.28
CA GLU A 43 -13.06 -1.48 9.99
C GLU A 43 -11.60 -1.93 10.03
N TYR A 44 -10.92 -1.84 11.18
CA TYR A 44 -9.46 -1.92 11.24
C TYR A 44 -8.93 -2.93 12.26
N TRP A 45 -7.83 -3.54 11.87
CA TRP A 45 -6.85 -4.19 12.74
C TRP A 45 -5.56 -3.37 12.75
N GLN A 46 -4.79 -3.45 13.84
CA GLN A 46 -3.56 -2.68 13.98
C GLN A 46 -2.42 -3.44 14.66
N ILE A 47 -1.19 -3.01 14.41
CA ILE A 47 0.00 -3.37 15.18
C ILE A 47 1.02 -2.25 15.06
N ALA A 48 1.80 -2.02 16.12
CA ALA A 48 2.92 -1.09 16.08
C ALA A 48 4.22 -1.86 16.35
N VAL A 49 5.22 -1.65 15.49
CA VAL A 49 6.53 -2.30 15.59
C VAL A 49 7.63 -1.25 15.64
N ALA A 50 8.68 -1.54 16.41
CA ALA A 50 9.89 -0.72 16.44
C ALA A 50 10.95 -1.38 15.56
N VAL A 51 11.49 -0.62 14.63
CA VAL A 51 12.52 -1.09 13.70
C VAL A 51 13.73 -0.16 13.72
N ASP A 52 14.92 -0.73 13.60
CA ASP A 52 16.13 0.04 13.30
C ASP A 52 16.26 0.20 11.77
N PRO A 53 16.15 1.43 11.22
CA PRO A 53 16.32 1.66 9.80
C PRO A 53 17.72 1.33 9.27
N ALA A 54 18.75 1.33 10.11
CA ALA A 54 20.10 0.96 9.71
C ALA A 54 20.22 -0.54 9.41
N GLU A 55 19.55 -1.36 10.21
CA GLU A 55 19.51 -2.82 10.04
C GLU A 55 18.44 -3.25 9.03
N ASN A 56 17.33 -2.50 8.94
CA ASN A 56 16.15 -2.85 8.15
C ASN A 56 15.83 -1.76 7.12
N PRO A 57 16.75 -1.40 6.19
CA PRO A 57 16.56 -0.29 5.24
C PRO A 57 15.39 -0.54 4.27
N LYS A 58 15.02 -1.81 4.06
CA LYS A 58 13.83 -2.23 3.32
C LYS A 58 13.10 -3.32 4.09
N ILE A 59 11.82 -3.08 4.36
CA ILE A 59 10.94 -4.02 5.04
C ILE A 59 9.93 -4.54 4.04
N GLN A 60 9.94 -5.85 3.82
CA GLN A 60 8.95 -6.56 3.02
C GLN A 60 8.07 -7.35 3.97
N TYR A 61 6.76 -7.27 3.79
CA TYR A 61 5.79 -7.87 4.70
C TYR A 61 4.53 -8.32 3.96
N ASN A 62 3.76 -9.19 4.59
CA ASN A 62 2.48 -9.69 4.13
C ASN A 62 1.56 -9.97 5.32
N TYR A 63 0.25 -9.92 5.09
CA TYR A 63 -0.73 -10.26 6.11
C TYR A 63 -1.15 -11.73 5.99
N LEU A 64 -1.57 -12.31 7.11
CA LEU A 64 -2.19 -13.64 7.15
C LEU A 64 -3.43 -13.63 8.05
N LEU A 65 -4.45 -14.37 7.63
CA LEU A 65 -5.70 -14.57 8.35
C LEU A 65 -5.73 -16.02 8.86
N LYS A 66 -5.90 -16.19 10.15
CA LYS A 66 -6.14 -17.49 10.79
C LYS A 66 -7.62 -17.63 11.10
N ASN A 67 -8.24 -18.70 10.60
CA ASN A 67 -9.64 -19.02 10.83
C ASN A 67 -9.83 -19.77 12.16
N ALA A 68 -11.08 -19.81 12.63
CA ALA A 68 -11.44 -20.48 13.88
C ALA A 68 -11.17 -22.00 13.87
N ASP A 69 -11.15 -22.62 12.68
CA ASP A 69 -10.81 -24.04 12.50
C ASP A 69 -9.30 -24.31 12.41
N GLY A 70 -8.48 -23.25 12.52
CA GLY A 70 -7.02 -23.31 12.43
C GLY A 70 -6.47 -23.22 11.01
N SER A 71 -7.31 -23.17 9.97
CA SER A 71 -6.84 -22.93 8.60
C SER A 71 -6.30 -21.51 8.44
N GLU A 72 -5.30 -21.35 7.59
CA GLU A 72 -4.62 -20.08 7.35
C GLU A 72 -4.76 -19.67 5.89
N VAL A 73 -5.00 -18.38 5.68
CA VAL A 73 -5.03 -17.74 4.35
C VAL A 73 -3.99 -16.65 4.36
N ILE A 74 -3.05 -16.70 3.41
CA ILE A 74 -1.99 -15.71 3.27
C ILE A 74 -2.42 -14.70 2.20
N GLU A 75 -2.12 -13.43 2.44
CA GLU A 75 -2.33 -12.37 1.45
C GLU A 75 -1.51 -12.65 0.19
N TRP A 76 -2.06 -12.31 -0.97
CA TRP A 76 -1.34 -12.47 -2.22
C TRP A 76 -0.35 -11.34 -2.49
N GLY A 77 0.81 -11.75 -2.97
CA GLY A 77 1.84 -10.87 -3.49
C GLY A 77 3.00 -10.68 -2.51
N ASP A 78 4.09 -10.15 -3.04
CA ASP A 78 5.35 -9.92 -2.34
C ASP A 78 5.80 -8.46 -2.48
N ASP A 79 4.89 -7.58 -2.93
CA ASP A 79 5.18 -6.22 -3.39
C ASP A 79 4.84 -5.12 -2.38
N LYS A 80 4.47 -5.49 -1.15
CA LYS A 80 4.38 -4.59 0.00
C LYS A 80 5.77 -4.40 0.62
N ILE A 81 6.40 -3.29 0.22
CA ILE A 81 7.75 -2.91 0.66
C ILE A 81 7.74 -1.49 1.19
N ILE A 82 8.33 -1.30 2.37
CA ILE A 82 8.62 -0.01 3.00
C ILE A 82 10.12 0.26 2.88
N ASP A 83 10.49 1.45 2.40
CA ASP A 83 11.86 1.96 2.43
C ASP A 83 12.03 2.84 3.67
N THR A 84 12.83 2.37 4.63
CA THR A 84 13.12 3.09 5.87
C THR A 84 14.47 3.82 5.79
N GLY A 85 15.25 3.64 4.72
CA GLY A 85 16.65 4.08 4.61
C GLY A 85 16.85 5.59 4.57
N LYS A 86 15.78 6.39 4.60
CA LYS A 86 15.86 7.86 4.70
C LYS A 86 15.83 8.29 6.17
N SER A 87 16.95 8.84 6.64
CA SER A 87 17.13 9.25 8.03
C SER A 87 16.32 10.51 8.37
N GLY A 88 15.54 10.42 9.45
CA GLY A 88 14.81 11.55 10.05
C GLY A 88 13.37 11.25 10.41
N ILE A 89 12.75 10.24 9.80
CA ILE A 89 11.38 9.82 10.13
C ILE A 89 11.43 9.00 11.43
N GLN A 90 10.71 9.47 12.45
CA GLN A 90 10.62 8.77 13.74
C GLN A 90 9.43 7.82 13.79
N GLU A 91 8.33 8.19 13.15
CA GLU A 91 7.06 7.46 13.14
C GLU A 91 6.48 7.43 11.74
N MET A 92 5.89 6.30 11.36
CA MET A 92 5.26 6.08 10.06
C MET A 92 3.95 5.32 10.25
N GLU A 93 2.93 5.69 9.49
CA GLU A 93 1.67 4.96 9.41
C GLU A 93 1.52 4.30 8.04
N ILE A 94 1.03 3.07 8.05
CA ILE A 94 0.74 2.26 6.87
C ILE A 94 -0.73 1.89 6.94
N HIS A 95 -1.48 2.31 5.93
CA HIS A 95 -2.91 2.01 5.80
C HIS A 95 -3.11 1.11 4.59
N ASP A 96 -3.44 -0.15 4.84
CA ASP A 96 -3.56 -1.20 3.84
C ASP A 96 -4.98 -1.73 3.73
N THR A 97 -5.26 -2.35 2.59
CA THR A 97 -6.38 -3.27 2.39
C THR A 97 -5.83 -4.65 2.05
N TRP A 98 -6.52 -5.69 2.53
CA TRP A 98 -6.17 -7.08 2.23
C TRP A 98 -6.30 -7.40 0.74
N ASN A 99 -5.27 -8.00 0.16
CA ASN A 99 -5.32 -8.56 -1.19
C ASN A 99 -5.59 -10.07 -1.18
N HIS A 100 -6.84 -10.47 -1.38
CA HIS A 100 -7.22 -11.88 -1.38
C HIS A 100 -6.62 -12.63 -2.57
N ALA A 101 -6.07 -13.83 -2.35
CA ALA A 101 -5.39 -14.59 -3.40
C ALA A 101 -6.28 -15.00 -4.58
N GLY A 102 -7.59 -15.10 -4.33
CA GLY A 102 -8.58 -15.35 -5.39
C GLY A 102 -9.01 -14.11 -6.17
N GLU A 103 -8.49 -12.91 -5.89
CA GLU A 103 -8.81 -11.73 -6.68
C GLU A 103 -8.34 -11.91 -8.13
N PHE A 104 -9.27 -11.74 -9.07
CA PHE A 104 -9.02 -11.93 -10.50
C PHE A 104 -7.85 -11.05 -10.98
N ASP A 105 -7.78 -9.82 -10.49
CA ASP A 105 -6.79 -8.83 -10.91
C ASP A 105 -5.34 -9.26 -10.61
N ASN A 106 -5.12 -10.17 -9.64
CA ASN A 106 -3.80 -10.70 -9.33
C ASN A 106 -3.15 -11.42 -10.51
N VAL A 107 -3.94 -12.00 -11.42
CA VAL A 107 -3.41 -12.72 -12.59
C VAL A 107 -2.59 -11.80 -13.49
N PHE A 108 -2.95 -10.52 -13.60
CA PHE A 108 -2.29 -9.55 -14.47
C PHE A 108 -0.92 -9.12 -13.96
N TYR A 109 -0.63 -9.37 -12.69
CA TYR A 109 0.68 -9.12 -12.08
C TYR A 109 1.67 -10.27 -12.28
N THR A 110 1.23 -11.40 -12.83
CA THR A 110 2.11 -12.53 -13.15
C THR A 110 2.98 -12.26 -14.37
N ASP A 111 4.11 -12.97 -14.46
CA ASP A 111 5.09 -12.78 -15.54
C ASP A 111 4.53 -12.92 -16.96
N PRO A 112 3.64 -13.89 -17.29
CA PRO A 112 3.05 -13.97 -18.63
C PRO A 112 2.29 -12.71 -19.03
N PHE A 113 1.50 -12.14 -18.14
CA PHE A 113 0.79 -10.89 -18.44
C PHE A 113 1.75 -9.72 -18.46
N ARG A 114 2.54 -9.51 -17.41
CA ARG A 114 3.39 -8.33 -17.28
C ARG A 114 4.53 -8.26 -18.31
N LYS A 115 5.21 -9.37 -18.57
CA LYS A 115 6.41 -9.40 -19.42
C LYS A 115 6.10 -9.68 -20.90
N VAL A 116 4.91 -10.19 -21.21
CA VAL A 116 4.58 -10.63 -22.58
C VAL A 116 3.29 -9.98 -23.11
N LEU A 117 2.15 -10.17 -22.44
CA LEU A 117 0.83 -9.79 -23.00
C LEU A 117 0.47 -8.31 -22.80
N LEU A 118 0.78 -7.76 -21.64
CA LEU A 118 0.47 -6.40 -21.17
C LEU A 118 1.75 -5.62 -20.89
N ASN A 119 2.76 -5.77 -21.77
CA ASN A 119 3.98 -4.99 -21.69
C ASN A 119 3.66 -3.52 -22.01
N ASN A 120 3.19 -2.79 -21.01
CA ASN A 120 2.89 -1.38 -21.08
C ASN A 120 4.21 -0.63 -21.21
N ALA A 121 4.60 -0.35 -22.46
CA ALA A 121 5.73 0.49 -22.79
C ALA A 121 5.55 1.86 -22.14
N ASP A 122 6.38 2.12 -21.13
CA ASP A 122 6.71 3.39 -20.49
C ASP A 122 5.64 4.49 -20.52
N VAL A 123 5.01 4.74 -19.37
CA VAL A 123 4.39 6.04 -19.08
C VAL A 123 5.46 7.10 -19.31
N LYS A 124 5.32 7.88 -20.39
CA LYS A 124 6.38 8.80 -20.89
C LYS A 124 6.67 9.97 -19.94
N SER A 125 5.79 10.23 -18.97
CA SER A 125 5.96 11.30 -18.00
C SER A 125 6.64 10.77 -16.74
N LYS A 126 7.75 11.41 -16.34
CA LYS A 126 8.34 11.18 -15.02
C LYS A 126 7.63 12.06 -14.00
N PRO A 127 7.39 11.56 -12.77
CA PRO A 127 6.90 12.41 -11.70
C PRO A 127 7.86 13.58 -11.48
N LYS A 128 7.31 14.79 -11.24
CA LYS A 128 8.13 15.87 -10.69
C LYS A 128 8.67 15.42 -9.34
N ALA A 129 9.98 15.56 -9.14
CA ALA A 129 10.61 15.18 -7.89
C ALA A 129 10.05 16.03 -6.73
N VAL A 130 9.32 15.38 -5.83
CA VAL A 130 8.84 16.00 -4.58
C VAL A 130 9.93 15.83 -3.53
N LYS A 131 10.60 16.94 -3.16
CA LYS A 131 11.69 16.92 -2.17
C LYS A 131 11.18 16.66 -0.75
N ASN A 132 10.05 17.25 -0.39
CA ASN A 132 9.41 17.11 0.91
C ASN A 132 7.97 16.63 0.71
N PHE A 133 7.63 15.50 1.31
CA PHE A 133 6.29 14.92 1.30
C PHE A 133 5.95 14.38 2.69
N THR A 134 4.66 14.30 3.00
CA THR A 134 4.15 13.70 4.24
C THR A 134 3.41 12.40 3.99
N HIS A 135 2.86 12.23 2.78
CA HIS A 135 2.04 11.07 2.42
C HIS A 135 2.49 10.46 1.09
N ILE A 136 2.35 9.14 0.99
CA ILE A 136 2.51 8.38 -0.24
C ILE A 136 1.20 7.65 -0.49
N PHE A 137 0.57 7.92 -1.63
CA PHE A 137 -0.63 7.22 -2.07
C PHE A 137 -0.24 6.18 -3.10
N ARG A 138 -0.70 4.93 -2.90
CA ARG A 138 -0.40 3.80 -3.77
C ARG A 138 -1.66 3.02 -4.09
N VAL A 139 -1.78 2.56 -5.34
CA VAL A 139 -2.89 1.70 -5.77
C VAL A 139 -2.47 0.79 -6.92
N LYS A 140 -3.09 -0.40 -6.98
CA LYS A 140 -2.95 -1.36 -8.07
C LYS A 140 -4.01 -1.08 -9.14
N ALA A 141 -3.60 -1.00 -10.40
CA ALA A 141 -4.49 -0.83 -11.55
C ALA A 141 -3.86 -1.52 -12.78
N PRO A 142 -3.97 -2.85 -12.90
CA PRO A 142 -3.23 -3.61 -13.92
C PRO A 142 -3.86 -3.59 -15.32
N LEU A 143 -5.12 -3.16 -15.43
CA LEU A 143 -5.94 -3.24 -16.64
C LEU A 143 -6.16 -1.90 -17.36
N LEU A 144 -5.28 -0.92 -17.15
CA LEU A 144 -5.39 0.38 -17.80
C LEU A 144 -5.12 0.29 -19.31
N GLU A 145 -5.92 1.02 -20.09
CA GLU A 145 -5.67 1.21 -21.51
C GLU A 145 -4.46 2.12 -21.77
N LYS A 146 -3.95 2.15 -23.01
CA LYS A 146 -2.69 2.84 -23.35
C LYS A 146 -2.70 4.36 -23.09
N ASN A 147 -3.87 4.98 -23.11
CA ASN A 147 -4.09 6.42 -22.87
C ASN A 147 -4.65 6.69 -21.48
N GLU A 148 -4.78 5.68 -20.63
CA GLU A 148 -5.30 5.81 -19.28
C GLU A 148 -4.17 5.91 -18.25
N VAL A 149 -4.39 6.75 -17.25
CA VAL A 149 -3.49 6.93 -16.11
C VAL A 149 -4.32 7.00 -14.84
N VAL A 150 -3.79 6.45 -13.73
CA VAL A 150 -4.43 6.66 -12.43
C VAL A 150 -4.21 8.10 -12.00
N CYS A 151 -5.25 8.73 -11.47
CA CYS A 151 -5.17 10.02 -10.83
C CYS A 151 -5.77 10.00 -9.43
N ILE A 152 -5.46 11.02 -8.63
CA ILE A 152 -6.07 11.28 -7.33
C ILE A 152 -6.66 12.68 -7.32
N LEU A 153 -7.84 12.79 -6.72
CA LEU A 153 -8.58 14.02 -6.49
C LEU A 153 -9.06 14.05 -5.05
N GLY A 154 -9.12 15.22 -4.44
CA GLY A 154 -9.52 15.35 -3.04
C GLY A 154 -9.87 16.76 -2.63
N SER A 155 -10.21 16.90 -1.35
CA SER A 155 -10.68 18.16 -0.74
C SER A 155 -9.57 19.16 -0.41
N ASP A 156 -8.31 18.82 -0.68
CA ASP A 156 -7.15 19.67 -0.45
C ASP A 156 -6.56 20.14 -1.78
N GLY A 157 -5.94 21.33 -1.79
CA GLY A 157 -5.36 21.92 -3.00
C GLY A 157 -4.22 21.08 -3.60
N SER A 158 -3.48 20.34 -2.79
CA SER A 158 -2.48 19.38 -3.28
C SER A 158 -3.10 18.13 -3.94
N MET A 159 -4.42 17.94 -3.79
CA MET A 159 -5.25 16.94 -4.47
C MET A 159 -6.25 17.59 -5.44
N ALA A 160 -5.94 18.80 -5.92
CA ALA A 160 -6.67 19.53 -6.95
C ALA A 160 -8.11 19.95 -6.61
N ASP A 161 -8.52 20.00 -5.35
CA ASP A 161 -9.84 20.51 -4.92
C ASP A 161 -11.02 19.94 -5.73
N TRP A 162 -11.00 18.64 -6.00
CA TRP A 162 -11.97 17.92 -6.84
C TRP A 162 -12.07 18.38 -8.32
N ASN A 163 -11.10 19.15 -8.82
CA ASN A 163 -11.06 19.59 -10.22
C ASN A 163 -10.72 18.44 -11.18
N THR A 164 -11.74 17.87 -11.79
CA THR A 164 -11.61 16.76 -12.76
C THR A 164 -10.91 17.15 -14.07
N SER A 165 -10.78 18.45 -14.38
CA SER A 165 -10.12 18.92 -15.60
C SER A 165 -8.59 18.99 -15.47
N SER A 166 -8.07 18.98 -14.24
CA SER A 166 -6.62 18.99 -13.98
C SER A 166 -6.29 18.16 -12.73
N PRO A 167 -6.49 16.83 -12.79
CA PRO A 167 -6.28 15.97 -11.65
C PRO A 167 -4.78 15.73 -11.39
N VAL A 168 -4.47 15.23 -10.20
CA VAL A 168 -3.09 14.86 -9.84
C VAL A 168 -2.81 13.45 -10.34
N LEU A 169 -1.89 13.30 -11.29
CA LEU A 169 -1.57 12.00 -11.88
C LEU A 169 -0.63 11.19 -10.98
N LEU A 170 -0.85 9.87 -10.92
CA LEU A 170 0.05 8.90 -10.33
C LEU A 170 1.01 8.35 -11.39
N PHE A 171 2.12 7.77 -10.93
CA PHE A 171 3.17 7.25 -11.80
C PHE A 171 3.49 5.80 -11.44
N PRO A 172 3.86 4.95 -12.43
CA PRO A 172 4.18 3.55 -12.17
C PRO A 172 5.47 3.43 -11.35
N GLU A 173 5.43 2.60 -10.30
CA GLU A 173 6.51 2.24 -9.39
C GLU A 173 6.40 0.74 -9.07
N GLY A 174 7.05 -0.10 -9.88
CA GLY A 174 6.87 -1.56 -9.82
C GLY A 174 5.45 -1.96 -10.21
N ASN A 175 4.75 -2.70 -9.34
CA ASN A 175 3.36 -3.10 -9.54
C ASN A 175 2.34 -2.02 -9.12
N TRP A 176 2.81 -0.88 -8.61
CA TRP A 176 1.97 0.15 -8.01
C TRP A 176 1.93 1.41 -8.87
N TRP A 177 0.80 2.08 -8.87
CA TRP A 177 0.72 3.50 -9.19
C TRP A 177 0.95 4.30 -7.91
N SER A 178 1.81 5.31 -7.96
CA SER A 178 2.32 6.01 -6.77
C SER A 178 2.36 7.53 -6.98
N VAL A 179 1.99 8.29 -5.95
CA VAL A 179 2.22 9.74 -5.88
C VAL A 179 2.58 10.14 -4.46
N LYS A 180 3.50 11.11 -4.35
CA LYS A 180 3.94 11.69 -3.07
C LYS A 180 3.35 13.07 -2.94
N LEU A 181 2.64 13.32 -1.85
CA LEU A 181 1.97 14.59 -1.57
C LEU A 181 2.42 15.15 -0.23
N ASN A 182 2.48 16.48 -0.16
CA ASN A 182 2.68 17.19 1.09
C ASN A 182 1.33 17.74 1.54
N LEU A 183 0.63 16.98 2.38
CA LEU A 183 -0.64 17.40 2.94
C LEU A 183 -0.37 18.31 4.15
N PRO A 184 -1.04 19.48 4.23
CA PRO A 184 -0.93 20.36 5.39
C PRO A 184 -1.46 19.68 6.65
N ARG A 185 -1.02 20.19 7.81
CA ARG A 185 -1.55 19.78 9.11
C ARG A 185 -2.90 20.49 9.31
N GLU A 186 -3.91 20.08 8.54
CA GLU A 186 -5.25 20.66 8.56
C GLU A 186 -6.04 20.22 9.80
N PRO A 187 -6.96 21.05 10.32
CA PRO A 187 -7.85 20.68 11.41
C PRO A 187 -9.00 19.75 10.97
N PHE A 188 -9.22 19.57 9.66
CA PHE A 188 -10.28 18.73 9.09
C PHE A 188 -9.71 17.53 8.33
N ASN A 189 -10.52 16.46 8.26
CA ASN A 189 -10.17 15.25 7.53
C ASN A 189 -10.06 15.53 6.03
N VAL A 190 -8.95 15.14 5.40
CA VAL A 190 -8.82 15.15 3.94
C VAL A 190 -9.63 13.98 3.39
N THR A 191 -10.46 14.25 2.39
CA THR A 191 -11.20 13.23 1.64
C THR A 191 -10.65 13.16 0.22
N TYR A 192 -10.55 11.96 -0.33
CA TYR A 192 -9.98 11.76 -1.66
C TYR A 192 -10.61 10.56 -2.37
N LYS A 193 -10.43 10.51 -3.70
CA LYS A 193 -10.75 9.36 -4.54
C LYS A 193 -9.66 9.17 -5.57
N TYR A 194 -9.42 7.91 -5.92
CA TYR A 194 -8.70 7.57 -7.14
C TYR A 194 -9.66 7.65 -8.34
N GLY A 195 -9.12 7.98 -9.51
CA GLY A 195 -9.83 8.00 -10.78
C GLY A 195 -8.94 7.49 -11.91
N ILE A 196 -9.58 7.22 -13.05
CA ILE A 196 -8.90 6.95 -14.32
C ILE A 196 -9.02 8.21 -15.17
N TYR A 197 -7.91 8.69 -15.70
CA TYR A 197 -7.84 9.90 -16.52
C TYR A 197 -7.25 9.57 -17.90
N ASN A 198 -7.78 10.19 -18.94
CA ASN A 198 -7.30 10.04 -20.31
C ASN A 198 -6.30 11.16 -20.64
N THR A 199 -5.07 10.78 -21.03
CA THR A 199 -4.00 11.71 -21.44
C THR A 199 -3.85 11.84 -22.95
#